data_AF-A0AAW4V8Y0-F1
#
_entry.id   AF-A0AAW4V8Y0-F1
#
_cell.length_a   1.000
_cell.length_b   1.000
_cell.length_c   1.000
_cell.angle_alpha   90.00
_cell.angle_beta   90.00
_cell.angle_gamma   90.00
#
_symmetry.space_group_name_H-M   'P 1'
#
loop_
_entity.id
_entity.type
_entity.pdbx_description
1 polymer ?
#
loop_
_entity_poly.entity_id
_entity_poly.type
_entity_poly.pdbx_seq_one_letter_code
_entity_poly.pdbx_strand_id
1 'polypeptide(L)'
;MINAKRMFILVFTCLFSLSINNVYAQNHDSLTIHSYYLDVNNHLSNISGDHIALIKIADYDGNNYHVLEKYSKLVTINKDMTASEQNGVATKLMDYIQKNNIDYDEEVITNQKGEATFRDLDYGIYLIYEHNESEFAYKSEPFIISIPFLEKEDDGSYEEDYDVDVEPKYSIIRPGIDEEPDDDSKEEPDDKIPSNDENFKKEKNFSQTSNYKDNQKLKTGDYYNPEYWLLLMIMSIIIFFLFNKKNFRH
;
A
#
# COMPACT_ATOMS: atom_id res chain seq x y z
N MET A 1 -25.86 51.65 -14.54
CA MET A 1 -24.39 51.81 -14.46
C MET A 1 -23.90 51.27 -13.13
N ILE A 2 -23.20 50.14 -13.13
CA ILE A 2 -22.56 49.61 -11.92
C ILE A 2 -21.33 50.50 -11.66
N ASN A 3 -21.28 51.12 -10.48
CA ASN A 3 -20.16 51.99 -10.07
C ASN A 3 -18.86 51.18 -10.03
N ALA A 4 -17.74 51.75 -10.46
CA ALA A 4 -16.41 51.12 -10.45
C ALA A 4 -16.05 50.49 -9.09
N LYS A 5 -16.50 51.10 -7.97
CA LYS A 5 -16.33 50.53 -6.62
C LYS A 5 -17.09 49.21 -6.41
N ARG A 6 -18.30 49.08 -7.00
CA ARG A 6 -19.11 47.85 -6.96
C ARG A 6 -18.55 46.76 -7.87
N MET A 7 -17.98 47.12 -9.02
CA MET A 7 -17.26 46.16 -9.88
C MET A 7 -16.00 45.62 -9.18
N PHE A 8 -15.25 46.48 -8.47
CA PHE A 8 -14.07 46.06 -7.74
C PHE A 8 -14.38 45.04 -6.64
N ILE A 9 -15.43 45.30 -5.85
CA ILE A 9 -15.88 44.36 -4.80
C ILE A 9 -16.30 43.02 -5.41
N LEU A 10 -17.06 43.02 -6.50
CA LEU A 10 -17.49 41.80 -7.18
C LEU A 10 -16.32 40.96 -7.72
N VAL A 11 -15.32 41.59 -8.33
CA VAL A 11 -14.14 40.91 -8.86
C VAL A 11 -13.28 40.36 -7.72
N PHE A 12 -13.11 41.13 -6.63
CA PHE A 12 -12.36 40.67 -5.46
C PHE A 12 -13.05 39.50 -4.76
N THR A 13 -14.38 39.51 -4.63
CA THR A 13 -15.13 38.37 -4.09
C THR A 13 -15.06 37.13 -4.99
N CYS A 14 -15.13 37.29 -6.31
CA CYS A 14 -14.98 36.16 -7.25
C CYS A 14 -13.59 35.52 -7.19
N LEU A 15 -12.53 36.34 -7.08
CA LEU A 15 -11.15 35.85 -6.97
C LEU A 15 -10.91 35.13 -5.63
N PHE A 16 -11.52 35.62 -4.54
CA PHE A 16 -11.43 34.94 -3.24
C PHE A 16 -12.18 33.60 -3.24
N SER A 17 -13.32 33.49 -3.93
CA SER A 17 -14.05 32.22 -4.09
C SER A 17 -13.33 31.20 -4.98
N LEU A 18 -12.48 31.64 -5.91
CA LEU A 18 -11.63 30.75 -6.73
C LEU A 18 -10.40 30.24 -5.96
N SER A 19 -10.14 30.76 -4.75
CA SER A 19 -9.02 30.36 -3.89
C SER A 19 -9.35 29.18 -2.97
N ILE A 20 -10.59 28.66 -3.03
CA ILE A 20 -10.97 27.44 -2.32
C ILE A 20 -10.44 26.27 -3.15
N ASN A 21 -9.15 25.99 -3.01
CA ASN A 21 -8.62 24.69 -3.40
C ASN A 21 -9.35 23.66 -2.52
N ASN A 22 -10.01 22.69 -3.13
CA ASN A 22 -10.37 21.47 -2.40
C ASN A 22 -9.06 20.83 -1.98
N VAL A 23 -8.63 21.08 -0.74
CA VAL A 23 -7.60 20.26 -0.09
C VAL A 23 -8.30 18.94 0.18
N TYR A 24 -8.12 17.99 -0.74
CA TYR A 24 -8.45 16.60 -0.43
C TYR A 24 -7.39 16.16 0.57
N ALA A 25 -7.79 15.92 1.82
CA ALA A 25 -6.93 15.21 2.75
C ALA A 25 -6.59 13.87 2.09
N GLN A 26 -5.32 13.43 2.12
CA GLN A 26 -5.07 12.01 1.85
C GLN A 26 -5.89 11.22 2.86
N ASN A 27 -6.70 10.30 2.36
CA ASN A 27 -7.47 9.42 3.21
C ASN A 27 -6.44 8.61 4.00
N HIS A 28 -6.40 8.85 5.31
CA HIS A 28 -5.70 7.99 6.26
C HIS A 28 -6.44 6.64 6.29
N ASP A 29 -5.77 5.57 6.70
CA ASP A 29 -6.34 4.22 6.79
C ASP A 29 -6.35 3.51 5.42
N SER A 30 -5.16 3.33 4.86
CA SER A 30 -4.94 2.74 3.54
C SER A 30 -4.03 1.51 3.56
N LEU A 31 -4.20 0.65 2.56
CA LEU A 31 -3.34 -0.50 2.31
C LEU A 31 -2.87 -0.43 0.86
N THR A 32 -1.57 -0.27 0.64
CA THR A 32 -0.94 -0.35 -0.67
C THR A 32 -0.12 -1.62 -0.80
N ILE A 33 -0.43 -2.38 -1.85
CA ILE A 33 0.23 -3.64 -2.20
C ILE A 33 1.17 -3.37 -3.37
N HIS A 34 2.42 -3.77 -3.22
CA HIS A 34 3.47 -3.65 -4.23
C HIS A 34 3.75 -5.02 -4.84
N SER A 35 3.21 -5.25 -6.03
CA SER A 35 3.31 -6.51 -6.76
C SER A 35 4.42 -6.47 -7.79
N TYR A 36 5.50 -7.21 -7.53
CA TYR A 36 6.60 -7.40 -8.47
C TYR A 36 7.24 -8.78 -8.31
N TYR A 37 8.01 -9.21 -9.31
CA TYR A 37 8.86 -10.38 -9.22
C TYR A 37 10.30 -10.03 -9.58
N LEU A 38 11.24 -10.84 -9.08
CA LEU A 38 12.63 -10.81 -9.48
C LEU A 38 12.88 -11.91 -10.51
N ASP A 39 13.48 -11.56 -11.65
CA ASP A 39 13.91 -12.55 -12.63
C ASP A 39 15.18 -13.31 -12.16
N VAL A 40 15.65 -14.25 -12.97
CA VAL A 40 16.87 -15.04 -12.68
C VAL A 40 18.15 -14.19 -12.55
N ASN A 41 18.13 -12.93 -12.96
CA ASN A 41 19.22 -11.97 -12.87
C ASN A 41 18.98 -10.91 -11.78
N ASN A 42 18.00 -11.12 -10.89
CA ASN A 42 17.54 -10.15 -9.88
C ASN A 42 17.03 -8.82 -10.47
N HIS A 43 16.52 -8.83 -11.70
CA HIS A 43 15.83 -7.68 -12.27
C HIS A 43 14.40 -7.62 -11.75
N LEU A 44 14.01 -6.49 -11.16
CA LEU A 44 12.67 -6.24 -10.66
C LEU A 44 11.70 -5.91 -11.80
N SER A 45 10.63 -6.71 -11.91
CA SER A 45 9.57 -6.52 -12.89
C SER A 45 8.22 -6.38 -12.18
N ASN A 46 7.53 -5.27 -12.43
CA ASN A 46 6.22 -5.01 -11.84
C ASN A 46 5.15 -5.90 -12.47
N ILE A 47 4.24 -6.40 -11.65
CA ILE A 47 3.08 -7.20 -12.09
C ILE A 47 1.90 -6.25 -12.25
N SER A 48 1.57 -5.89 -13.49
CA SER A 48 0.45 -5.00 -13.81
C SER A 48 -0.76 -5.80 -14.32
N GLY A 49 -1.97 -5.36 -13.95
CA GLY A 49 -3.21 -6.01 -14.37
C GLY A 49 -3.61 -7.21 -13.48
N ASP A 50 -2.91 -7.42 -12.38
CA ASP A 50 -3.25 -8.45 -11.40
C ASP A 50 -4.42 -8.00 -10.54
N HIS A 51 -5.33 -8.92 -10.23
CA HIS A 51 -6.56 -8.65 -9.53
C HIS A 51 -6.39 -8.99 -8.06
N ILE A 52 -6.35 -7.99 -7.20
CA ILE A 52 -6.16 -8.19 -5.77
C ILE A 52 -7.46 -7.96 -5.04
N ALA A 53 -7.92 -8.97 -4.31
CA ALA A 53 -9.12 -8.90 -3.51
C ALA A 53 -8.80 -8.81 -2.01
N LEU A 54 -9.74 -8.20 -1.29
CA LEU A 54 -9.68 -7.98 0.14
C LEU A 54 -11.01 -8.40 0.79
N ILE A 55 -10.90 -9.06 1.95
CA ILE A 55 -12.04 -9.39 2.82
C ILE A 55 -11.69 -9.03 4.26
N LYS A 56 -12.58 -8.32 4.95
CA LYS A 56 -12.45 -8.03 6.39
C LYS A 56 -12.76 -9.29 7.21
N ILE A 57 -11.88 -9.61 8.14
CA ILE A 57 -11.94 -10.83 8.97
C ILE A 57 -12.22 -10.52 10.44
N ALA A 58 -11.71 -9.41 10.95
CA ALA A 58 -11.90 -8.98 12.33
C ALA A 58 -11.98 -7.45 12.43
N ASP A 59 -12.71 -6.97 13.43
CA ASP A 59 -12.66 -5.56 13.84
C ASP A 59 -11.52 -5.33 14.84
N TYR A 60 -10.98 -4.12 14.89
CA TYR A 60 -10.02 -3.68 15.91
C TYR A 60 -10.58 -2.52 16.72
N ASP A 61 -10.62 -2.65 18.04
CA ASP A 61 -11.19 -1.63 18.96
C ASP A 61 -10.12 -0.73 19.62
N GLY A 62 -8.86 -0.83 19.16
CA GLY A 62 -7.70 -0.17 19.78
C GLY A 62 -6.99 -1.03 20.83
N ASN A 63 -7.60 -2.13 21.29
CA ASN A 63 -7.00 -3.04 22.26
C ASN A 63 -6.94 -4.48 21.73
N ASN A 64 -8.03 -5.00 21.18
CA ASN A 64 -8.16 -6.40 20.77
C ASN A 64 -8.78 -6.53 19.39
N TYR A 65 -8.48 -7.67 18.75
CA TYR A 65 -9.17 -8.09 17.54
C TYR A 65 -10.43 -8.88 17.88
N HIS A 66 -11.53 -8.52 17.24
CA HIS A 66 -12.82 -9.20 17.35
C HIS A 66 -13.14 -9.85 16.01
N VAL A 67 -12.83 -11.14 15.90
CA VAL A 67 -13.10 -11.91 14.68
C VAL A 67 -14.60 -11.89 14.38
N LEU A 68 -14.97 -11.52 13.15
CA LEU A 68 -16.37 -11.45 12.72
C LEU A 68 -17.04 -12.81 12.92
N GLU A 69 -18.32 -12.81 13.29
CA GLU A 69 -19.07 -14.02 13.68
C GLU A 69 -18.93 -15.16 12.65
N LYS A 70 -18.97 -14.80 11.36
CA LYS A 70 -18.82 -15.70 10.21
C LYS A 70 -17.51 -16.52 10.24
N TYR A 71 -16.42 -15.95 10.74
CA TYR A 71 -15.09 -16.56 10.77
C TYR A 71 -14.66 -17.02 12.17
N SER A 72 -15.37 -16.59 13.22
CA SER A 72 -15.03 -16.83 14.63
C SER A 72 -14.87 -18.31 15.05
N LYS A 73 -15.56 -19.22 14.36
CA LYS A 73 -15.45 -20.68 14.60
C LYS A 73 -14.31 -21.35 13.83
N LEU A 74 -13.72 -20.65 12.86
CA LEU A 74 -12.71 -21.18 11.96
C LEU A 74 -11.29 -20.82 12.43
N VAL A 75 -11.11 -19.57 12.87
CA VAL A 75 -9.80 -19.02 13.21
C VAL A 75 -9.84 -18.27 14.53
N THR A 76 -8.66 -18.15 15.14
CA THR A 76 -8.41 -17.26 16.27
C THR A 76 -7.26 -16.35 15.87
N ILE A 77 -7.39 -15.05 16.13
CA ILE A 77 -6.41 -14.04 15.74
C ILE A 77 -5.94 -13.33 17.02
N ASN A 78 -4.63 -13.11 17.12
CA ASN A 78 -4.01 -12.38 18.20
C ASN A 78 -2.91 -11.45 17.65
N LYS A 79 -2.51 -10.43 18.42
CA LYS A 79 -1.52 -9.42 17.98
C LYS A 79 -0.09 -9.95 17.86
N ASP A 80 0.25 -11.01 18.57
CA ASP A 80 1.61 -11.55 18.68
C ASP A 80 1.79 -12.83 17.85
N MET A 81 0.96 -13.04 16.81
CA MET A 81 1.08 -14.19 15.93
C MET A 81 2.38 -14.15 15.15
N THR A 82 3.10 -15.27 15.14
CA THR A 82 4.26 -15.47 14.27
C THR A 82 3.84 -15.51 12.80
N ALA A 83 4.80 -15.28 11.88
CA ALA A 83 4.56 -15.39 10.44
C ALA A 83 3.93 -16.75 10.03
N SER A 84 4.37 -17.84 10.67
CA SER A 84 3.84 -19.18 10.39
C SER A 84 2.39 -19.33 10.85
N GLU A 85 2.04 -18.78 12.01
CA GLU A 85 0.65 -18.77 12.47
C GLU A 85 -0.25 -17.89 11.59
N GLN A 86 0.25 -16.72 11.16
CA GLN A 86 -0.47 -15.83 10.24
C GLN A 86 -0.75 -16.52 8.91
N ASN A 87 0.27 -17.19 8.32
CA ASN A 87 0.10 -17.98 7.10
C ASN A 87 -0.90 -19.12 7.29
N GLY A 88 -0.83 -19.85 8.41
CA GLY A 88 -1.78 -20.91 8.73
C GLY A 88 -3.23 -20.42 8.86
N VAL A 89 -3.42 -19.19 9.36
CA VAL A 89 -4.75 -18.53 9.40
C VAL A 89 -5.19 -18.11 8.01
N ALA A 90 -4.32 -17.46 7.22
CA ALA A 90 -4.64 -17.01 5.87
C ALA A 90 -5.05 -18.17 4.95
N THR A 91 -4.29 -19.27 4.96
CA THR A 91 -4.60 -20.48 4.18
C THR A 91 -5.94 -21.08 4.56
N LYS A 92 -6.24 -21.22 5.86
CA LYS A 92 -7.54 -21.72 6.33
C LYS A 92 -8.70 -20.83 5.91
N LEU A 93 -8.52 -19.51 5.96
CA LEU A 93 -9.54 -18.56 5.51
C LEU A 93 -9.76 -18.68 4.00
N MET A 94 -8.68 -18.77 3.22
CA MET A 94 -8.75 -18.90 1.77
C MET A 94 -9.48 -20.17 1.36
N ASP A 95 -9.14 -21.31 1.95
CA ASP A 95 -9.84 -22.59 1.73
C ASP A 95 -11.35 -22.47 2.00
N TYR A 96 -11.70 -21.80 3.10
CA TYR A 96 -13.09 -21.57 3.47
C TYR A 96 -13.79 -20.64 2.48
N ILE A 97 -13.16 -19.55 2.04
CA ILE A 97 -13.71 -18.61 1.07
C ILE A 97 -13.99 -19.28 -0.26
N GLN A 98 -13.01 -20.03 -0.79
CA GLN A 98 -13.15 -20.77 -2.05
C GLN A 98 -14.22 -21.84 -1.94
N LYS A 99 -14.19 -22.68 -0.89
CA LYS A 99 -15.15 -23.77 -0.71
C LYS A 99 -16.59 -23.30 -0.63
N ASN A 100 -16.82 -22.11 -0.08
CA ASN A 100 -18.16 -21.57 0.14
C ASN A 100 -18.55 -20.49 -0.88
N ASN A 101 -17.71 -20.23 -1.90
CA ASN A 101 -17.92 -19.17 -2.90
C ASN A 101 -18.26 -17.82 -2.24
N ILE A 102 -17.48 -17.46 -1.22
CA ILE A 102 -17.64 -16.18 -0.53
C ILE A 102 -17.09 -15.08 -1.44
N ASP A 103 -17.89 -14.05 -1.66
CA ASP A 103 -17.49 -12.87 -2.43
C ASP A 103 -16.52 -11.99 -1.62
N TYR A 104 -15.73 -11.19 -2.33
CA TYR A 104 -14.83 -10.21 -1.73
C TYR A 104 -15.57 -8.93 -1.31
N ASP A 105 -14.97 -8.18 -0.38
CA ASP A 105 -15.51 -6.88 0.01
C ASP A 105 -15.09 -5.79 -0.98
N GLU A 106 -13.83 -5.84 -1.44
CA GLU A 106 -13.28 -4.95 -2.46
C GLU A 106 -12.25 -5.69 -3.35
N GLU A 107 -12.12 -5.24 -4.60
CA GLU A 107 -11.10 -5.70 -5.55
C GLU A 107 -10.45 -4.48 -6.22
N VAL A 108 -9.12 -4.50 -6.31
CA VAL A 108 -8.31 -3.47 -6.99
C VAL A 108 -7.35 -4.15 -7.95
N ILE A 109 -7.24 -3.59 -9.16
CA ILE A 109 -6.32 -4.09 -10.19
C ILE A 109 -5.00 -3.34 -10.11
N THR A 110 -3.87 -4.06 -10.15
CA THR A 110 -2.54 -3.46 -10.07
C THR A 110 -2.25 -2.55 -11.27
N ASN A 111 -1.73 -1.36 -10.99
CA ASN A 111 -1.38 -0.37 -12.01
C ASN A 111 -0.07 -0.74 -12.74
N GLN A 112 0.42 0.13 -13.64
CA GLN A 112 1.68 -0.11 -14.39
C GLN A 112 2.95 -0.21 -13.52
N LYS A 113 2.88 0.28 -12.28
CA LYS A 113 3.94 0.15 -11.29
C LYS A 113 3.78 -1.10 -10.42
N GLY A 114 2.75 -1.91 -10.64
CA GLY A 114 2.43 -3.05 -9.80
C GLY A 114 1.75 -2.69 -8.49
N GLU A 115 1.22 -1.46 -8.36
CA GLU A 115 0.59 -1.03 -7.11
C GLU A 115 -0.93 -1.26 -7.15
N ALA A 116 -1.49 -1.84 -6.09
CA ALA A 116 -2.93 -1.86 -5.80
C ALA A 116 -3.18 -1.21 -4.43
N THR A 117 -4.04 -0.19 -4.37
CA THR A 117 -4.29 0.55 -3.12
C THR A 117 -5.78 0.53 -2.74
N PHE A 118 -6.06 -0.02 -1.58
CA PHE A 118 -7.34 0.08 -0.86
C PHE A 118 -7.31 1.30 0.06
N ARG A 119 -8.44 2.01 0.19
CA ARG A 119 -8.53 3.28 0.94
C ARG A 119 -9.75 3.27 1.84
N ASP A 120 -9.72 4.13 2.87
CA ASP A 120 -10.84 4.31 3.79
C ASP A 120 -11.22 3.00 4.49
N LEU A 121 -10.21 2.21 4.86
CA LEU A 121 -10.39 0.92 5.52
C LEU A 121 -10.68 1.11 7.01
N ASP A 122 -11.72 0.44 7.50
CA ASP A 122 -11.97 0.36 8.94
C ASP A 122 -10.81 -0.35 9.67
N TYR A 123 -10.63 -0.08 10.96
CA TYR A 123 -9.63 -0.81 11.72
C TYR A 123 -10.01 -2.28 11.92
N GLY A 124 -9.05 -3.16 11.68
CA GLY A 124 -9.30 -4.59 11.66
C GLY A 124 -8.20 -5.42 11.02
N ILE A 125 -8.52 -6.70 10.84
CA ILE A 125 -7.70 -7.66 10.11
C ILE A 125 -8.37 -7.95 8.78
N TYR A 126 -7.57 -7.94 7.72
CA TYR A 126 -8.00 -8.20 6.36
C TYR A 126 -7.26 -9.42 5.81
N LEU A 127 -7.98 -10.27 5.06
CA LEU A 127 -7.38 -11.30 4.20
C LEU A 127 -7.22 -10.71 2.80
N ILE A 128 -6.02 -10.82 2.26
CA ILE A 128 -5.65 -10.34 0.93
C ILE A 128 -5.27 -11.55 0.10
N TYR A 129 -5.75 -11.59 -1.14
CA TYR A 129 -5.47 -12.68 -2.07
C TYR A 129 -5.63 -12.24 -3.53
N GLU A 130 -4.98 -12.99 -4.41
CA GLU A 130 -5.16 -12.86 -5.87
C GLU A 130 -6.52 -13.42 -6.29
N HIS A 131 -7.37 -12.56 -6.85
CA HIS A 131 -8.69 -12.91 -7.36
C HIS A 131 -8.62 -13.20 -8.85
N ASN A 132 -8.98 -14.43 -9.25
CA ASN A 132 -8.69 -15.03 -10.56
C ASN A 132 -7.25 -15.54 -10.66
N GLU A 133 -7.07 -16.69 -11.32
CA GLU A 133 -5.73 -17.14 -11.68
C GLU A 133 -5.17 -16.17 -12.70
N SER A 134 -4.14 -15.44 -12.30
CA SER A 134 -3.32 -14.66 -13.19
C SER A 134 -2.83 -15.52 -14.36
N GLU A 135 -2.86 -14.95 -15.58
CA GLU A 135 -2.21 -15.56 -16.75
C GLU A 135 -0.67 -15.51 -16.63
N PHE A 136 -0.13 -14.87 -15.59
CA PHE A 136 1.29 -14.76 -15.34
C PHE A 136 1.85 -16.04 -14.72
N ALA A 137 3.13 -16.32 -14.98
CA ALA A 137 3.85 -17.44 -14.38
C ALA A 137 4.17 -17.23 -12.89
N TYR A 138 3.42 -16.37 -12.19
CA TYR A 138 3.65 -15.96 -10.82
C TYR A 138 2.32 -15.90 -10.08
N LYS A 139 2.31 -16.35 -8.83
CA LYS A 139 1.13 -16.34 -7.98
C LYS A 139 1.48 -15.86 -6.59
N SER A 140 0.65 -15.00 -6.02
CA SER A 140 0.81 -14.59 -4.63
C SER A 140 0.17 -15.60 -3.67
N GLU A 141 0.83 -15.86 -2.54
CA GLU A 141 0.18 -16.55 -1.43
C GLU A 141 -0.82 -15.63 -0.73
N PRO A 142 -1.98 -16.14 -0.29
CA PRO A 142 -2.90 -15.35 0.53
C PRO A 142 -2.25 -15.01 1.87
N PHE A 143 -2.51 -13.82 2.38
CA PHE A 143 -1.97 -13.37 3.66
C PHE A 143 -2.99 -12.50 4.41
N ILE A 144 -2.76 -12.34 5.71
CA ILE A 144 -3.53 -11.42 6.54
C ILE A 144 -2.69 -10.22 6.93
N ILE A 145 -3.32 -9.05 7.04
CA ILE A 145 -2.68 -7.80 7.48
C ILE A 145 -3.63 -7.04 8.39
N SER A 146 -3.11 -6.28 9.36
CA SER A 146 -3.90 -5.38 10.19
C SER A 146 -3.86 -3.96 9.67
N ILE A 147 -4.98 -3.25 9.81
CA ILE A 147 -5.06 -1.78 9.70
C ILE A 147 -5.56 -1.25 11.05
N PRO A 148 -4.80 -0.38 11.74
CA PRO A 148 -3.40 -0.07 11.46
C PRO A 148 -2.50 -1.31 11.57
N PHE A 149 -1.35 -1.27 10.93
CA PHE A 149 -0.28 -2.24 11.17
C PHE A 149 0.33 -1.98 12.54
N LEU A 150 0.48 -3.04 13.34
CA LEU A 150 0.97 -2.94 14.71
C LEU A 150 2.39 -3.50 14.79
N GLU A 151 3.39 -2.64 15.02
CA GLU A 151 4.76 -3.05 15.27
C GLU A 151 5.04 -3.04 16.77
N LYS A 152 5.50 -4.18 17.31
CA LYS A 152 5.75 -4.31 18.75
C LYS A 152 7.11 -3.71 19.10
N GLU A 153 7.09 -2.78 20.04
CA GLU A 153 8.28 -2.11 20.57
C GLU A 153 8.95 -2.92 21.68
N ASP A 154 10.21 -2.60 21.97
CA ASP A 154 11.01 -3.23 23.02
C ASP A 154 10.37 -3.10 24.42
N ASP A 155 9.58 -2.05 24.65
CA ASP A 155 8.86 -1.81 25.91
C ASP A 155 7.51 -2.54 26.00
N GLY A 156 7.15 -3.27 24.95
CA GLY A 156 5.90 -4.03 24.83
C GLY A 156 4.70 -3.21 24.38
N SER A 157 4.86 -1.92 24.08
CA SER A 157 3.85 -1.12 23.37
C SER A 157 3.81 -1.46 21.88
N TYR A 158 2.85 -0.89 21.16
CA TYR A 158 2.74 -1.03 19.72
C TYR A 158 2.82 0.35 19.06
N GLU A 159 3.69 0.50 18.07
CA GLU A 159 3.62 1.58 17.08
C GLU A 159 2.54 1.22 16.06
N GLU A 160 1.73 2.21 15.66
CA GLU A 160 0.60 2.04 14.76
C GLU A 160 0.87 2.76 13.43
N ASP A 161 0.90 2.01 12.34
CA ASP A 161 0.96 2.54 10.98
C ASP A 161 -0.41 2.43 10.30
N TYR A 162 -0.99 3.57 9.94
CA TYR A 162 -2.32 3.66 9.37
C TYR A 162 -2.31 3.61 7.83
N ASP A 163 -1.16 3.82 7.20
CA ASP A 163 -1.00 3.82 5.75
C ASP A 163 0.01 2.72 5.38
N VAL A 164 -0.51 1.49 5.33
CA VAL A 164 0.30 0.28 5.33
C VAL A 164 0.77 -0.06 3.91
N ASP A 165 2.07 -0.21 3.73
CA ASP A 165 2.69 -0.73 2.50
C ASP A 165 3.10 -2.20 2.69
N VAL A 166 2.72 -3.07 1.75
CA VAL A 166 3.06 -4.51 1.79
C VAL A 166 3.58 -5.03 0.46
N GLU A 167 4.53 -5.96 0.54
CA GLU A 167 5.08 -6.71 -0.59
C GLU A 167 4.69 -8.19 -0.44
N PRO A 168 3.73 -8.70 -1.23
CA PRO A 168 3.33 -10.10 -1.16
C PRO A 168 4.46 -11.04 -1.55
N LYS A 169 4.43 -12.26 -1.00
CA LYS A 169 5.31 -13.33 -1.46
C LYS A 169 4.74 -13.96 -2.72
N TYR A 170 5.48 -13.82 -3.82
CA TYR A 170 5.16 -14.45 -5.10
C TYR A 170 5.98 -15.73 -5.30
N SER A 171 5.31 -16.81 -5.69
CA SER A 171 5.94 -18.04 -6.18
C SER A 171 5.88 -18.09 -7.71
N ILE A 172 6.86 -18.77 -8.32
CA ILE A 172 6.90 -18.95 -9.79
C ILE A 172 6.11 -20.22 -10.13
N ILE A 173 5.02 -20.10 -10.87
CA ILE A 173 4.31 -21.24 -11.45
C ILE A 173 5.16 -21.77 -12.60
N ARG A 174 5.98 -22.80 -12.33
CA ARG A 174 6.62 -23.58 -13.39
C ARG A 174 5.64 -24.63 -13.88
N PRO A 175 5.17 -24.60 -15.14
CA PRO A 175 4.32 -25.67 -15.65
C PRO A 175 5.09 -26.99 -15.64
N GLY A 176 4.69 -27.92 -14.74
CA GLY A 176 5.14 -29.32 -14.73
C GLY A 176 6.13 -29.74 -13.62
N ILE A 177 6.27 -28.98 -12.52
CA ILE A 177 6.97 -29.44 -11.32
C ILE A 177 6.01 -29.28 -10.13
N ASP A 178 5.47 -30.39 -9.65
CA ASP A 178 4.75 -30.43 -8.38
C ASP A 178 5.79 -30.18 -7.27
N GLU A 179 5.72 -29.04 -6.57
CA GLU A 179 6.58 -28.79 -5.41
C GLU A 179 6.11 -29.69 -4.25
N GLU A 180 6.86 -30.74 -3.95
CA GLU A 180 6.73 -31.52 -2.71
C GLU A 180 7.06 -30.62 -1.51
N PRO A 181 6.40 -30.82 -0.36
CA PRO A 181 6.60 -29.98 0.82
C PRO A 181 8.00 -30.17 1.39
N ASP A 182 8.68 -29.06 1.70
CA ASP A 182 9.99 -29.02 2.35
C ASP A 182 9.93 -29.69 3.74
N ASP A 183 10.26 -30.98 3.81
CA ASP A 183 10.43 -31.74 5.06
C ASP A 183 11.84 -31.51 5.64
N ASP A 184 11.91 -30.58 6.58
CA ASP A 184 13.08 -30.33 7.42
C ASP A 184 13.25 -31.45 8.46
N SER A 185 13.81 -32.60 8.05
CA SER A 185 14.49 -33.50 9.00
C SER A 185 15.37 -34.59 8.35
N LYS A 186 16.70 -34.40 8.40
CA LYS A 186 17.74 -35.32 8.95
C LYS A 186 19.10 -35.13 8.27
N GLU A 187 20.07 -34.62 9.03
CA GLU A 187 21.50 -34.68 8.71
C GLU A 187 22.16 -36.00 9.14
N GLU A 188 23.26 -36.31 8.43
CA GLU A 188 24.47 -37.09 8.77
C GLU A 188 24.75 -38.41 8.01
N PRO A 189 26.03 -38.79 7.72
CA PRO A 189 26.95 -38.12 6.78
C PRO A 189 27.82 -39.09 5.92
N ASP A 190 28.67 -38.50 5.07
CA ASP A 190 29.88 -39.05 4.37
C ASP A 190 29.64 -40.08 3.24
N ASP A 191 30.24 -39.99 2.04
CA ASP A 191 31.63 -39.63 1.78
C ASP A 191 31.87 -39.31 0.27
N LYS A 192 32.51 -38.15 0.00
CA LYS A 192 33.47 -37.78 -1.08
C LYS A 192 33.21 -38.18 -2.55
N ILE A 193 33.14 -37.16 -3.43
CA ILE A 193 34.26 -36.67 -4.28
C ILE A 193 33.86 -35.33 -4.97
N PRO A 194 34.79 -34.38 -5.18
CA PRO A 194 34.50 -32.94 -5.28
C PRO A 194 34.66 -32.37 -6.70
N SER A 195 34.01 -31.23 -6.99
CA SER A 195 34.64 -30.14 -7.78
C SER A 195 33.72 -28.90 -7.85
N ASN A 196 33.99 -27.94 -6.95
CA ASN A 196 34.04 -26.50 -7.20
C ASN A 196 32.79 -25.78 -7.76
N ASP A 197 31.93 -25.32 -6.84
CA ASP A 197 31.15 -24.08 -6.98
C ASP A 197 31.29 -23.26 -5.68
N GLU A 198 32.39 -22.53 -5.57
CA GLU A 198 32.55 -21.51 -4.52
C GLU A 198 31.77 -20.24 -4.90
N ASN A 199 30.48 -20.22 -4.56
CA ASN A 199 29.83 -19.01 -4.02
C ASN A 199 28.41 -19.24 -3.44
N PHE A 200 28.00 -20.48 -3.18
CA PHE A 200 26.78 -20.78 -2.45
C PHE A 200 27.08 -21.03 -0.97
N LYS A 201 27.43 -19.97 -0.22
CA LYS A 201 27.30 -19.93 1.25
C LYS A 201 27.52 -18.52 1.80
N LYS A 202 26.41 -17.81 1.98
CA LYS A 202 26.12 -16.90 3.10
C LYS A 202 24.59 -16.82 3.18
N GLU A 203 23.99 -17.67 4.02
CA GLU A 203 23.29 -17.25 5.26
C GLU A 203 21.97 -16.55 4.92
N LYS A 204 20.83 -17.28 4.85
CA LYS A 204 19.93 -17.66 5.98
C LYS A 204 19.66 -16.52 6.97
N ASN A 205 18.35 -16.29 7.18
CA ASN A 205 17.66 -15.30 8.03
C ASN A 205 17.27 -13.99 7.32
N PHE A 206 16.16 -14.00 6.57
CA PHE A 206 15.35 -12.79 6.39
C PHE A 206 14.08 -12.98 7.22
N SER A 207 14.22 -12.71 8.52
CA SER A 207 13.10 -12.39 9.39
C SER A 207 12.36 -11.17 8.85
N GLN A 208 11.05 -11.12 9.08
CA GLN A 208 10.30 -9.87 9.06
C GLN A 208 11.04 -8.84 9.91
N THR A 209 11.76 -7.93 9.25
CA THR A 209 12.16 -6.59 9.68
C THR A 209 12.98 -6.01 8.52
N SER A 210 12.35 -5.27 7.60
CA SER A 210 13.06 -4.18 6.93
C SER A 210 12.54 -2.88 7.50
N ASN A 211 13.12 -2.53 8.65
CA ASN A 211 13.10 -1.18 9.17
C ASN A 211 13.93 -0.32 8.20
N TYR A 212 13.30 0.17 7.12
CA TYR A 212 13.92 1.10 6.20
C TYR A 212 13.57 2.52 6.65
N LYS A 213 14.35 3.04 7.60
CA LYS A 213 14.46 4.50 7.80
C LYS A 213 15.17 5.09 6.58
N ASP A 214 14.45 5.22 5.47
CA ASP A 214 14.88 6.12 4.42
C ASP A 214 14.61 7.55 4.90
N ASN A 215 15.68 8.21 5.31
CA ASN A 215 15.70 9.66 5.52
C ASN A 215 15.69 10.41 4.17
N GLN A 216 15.00 9.87 3.17
CA GLN A 216 14.51 10.67 2.07
C GLN A 216 13.28 11.38 2.58
N LYS A 217 13.48 12.65 2.90
CA LYS A 217 12.45 13.67 2.92
C LYS A 217 11.64 13.52 1.63
N LEU A 218 10.57 12.72 1.68
CA LEU A 218 9.65 12.49 0.58
C LEU A 218 9.21 13.88 0.16
N LYS A 219 9.61 14.26 -1.05
CA LYS A 219 9.08 15.46 -1.68
C LYS A 219 7.60 15.17 -1.84
N THR A 220 6.79 15.79 -0.98
CA THR A 220 5.36 15.93 -1.18
C THR A 220 5.18 16.35 -2.63
N GLY A 221 4.37 15.60 -3.37
CA GLY A 221 3.95 15.89 -4.74
C GLY A 221 3.04 17.12 -4.79
N ASP A 222 3.43 18.16 -4.05
CA ASP A 222 2.95 19.52 -4.18
C ASP A 222 3.42 19.99 -5.55
N TYR A 223 2.58 19.87 -6.58
CA TYR A 223 2.78 20.63 -7.81
C TYR A 223 2.48 22.10 -7.54
N TYR A 224 3.22 22.70 -6.61
CA TYR A 224 3.36 24.13 -6.43
C TYR A 224 4.37 24.60 -7.44
N ASN A 225 3.89 25.15 -8.56
CA ASN A 225 4.76 25.86 -9.48
C ASN A 225 4.80 27.35 -9.06
N PRO A 226 5.85 27.81 -8.34
CA PRO A 226 5.92 29.17 -7.80
C PRO A 226 5.90 30.24 -8.90
N GLU A 227 6.18 29.85 -10.15
CA GLU A 227 6.07 30.70 -11.33
C GLU A 227 4.65 31.22 -11.54
N TYR A 228 3.59 30.45 -11.23
CA TYR A 228 2.21 30.93 -11.38
C TYR A 228 1.85 32.01 -10.36
N TRP A 229 2.31 31.88 -9.12
CA TRP A 229 2.13 32.92 -8.11
C TRP A 229 2.92 34.18 -8.45
N LEU A 230 4.12 34.01 -8.99
CA LEU A 230 4.96 35.12 -9.43
C LEU A 230 4.33 35.84 -10.65
N LEU A 231 3.77 35.09 -11.60
CA LEU A 231 2.98 35.64 -12.71
C LEU A 231 1.71 36.36 -12.23
N LEU A 232 0.98 35.81 -11.26
CA LEU A 232 -0.19 36.45 -10.68
C LEU A 232 0.16 37.76 -9.93
N MET A 233 1.26 37.78 -9.18
CA MET A 233 1.78 39.01 -8.56
C MET A 233 2.17 40.06 -9.61
N ILE A 234 2.86 39.66 -10.68
CA ILE A 234 3.25 40.57 -11.77
C ILE A 234 2.01 41.13 -12.47
N MET A 235 1.02 40.30 -12.79
CA MET A 235 -0.22 40.74 -13.45
C MET A 235 -1.02 41.70 -12.58
N SER A 236 -1.08 41.46 -11.26
CA SER A 236 -1.67 42.37 -10.27
C SER A 236 -1.01 43.75 -10.27
N ILE A 237 0.32 43.80 -10.26
CA ILE A 237 1.10 45.05 -10.29
C ILE A 237 0.88 45.82 -11.60
N ILE A 238 0.85 45.13 -12.75
CA ILE A 238 0.59 45.75 -14.05
C ILE A 238 -0.81 46.38 -14.09
N ILE A 239 -1.83 45.67 -13.60
CA ILE A 239 -3.21 46.18 -13.52
C ILE A 239 -3.28 47.42 -12.61
N PHE A 240 -2.60 47.40 -11.47
CA PHE A 240 -2.52 48.54 -10.55
C PHE A 240 -1.91 49.78 -11.22
N PHE A 241 -0.82 49.63 -11.98
CA PHE A 241 -0.21 50.73 -12.73
C PHE A 241 -1.09 51.24 -13.88
N LEU A 242 -1.81 50.36 -14.59
CA LEU A 242 -2.74 50.76 -15.65
C LEU A 242 -3.92 51.57 -15.11
N PHE A 243 -4.44 51.22 -13.92
CA PHE A 243 -5.50 51.99 -13.25
C PHE A 243 -5.02 53.32 -12.67
N ASN A 244 -3.84 53.37 -12.08
CA ASN A 244 -3.28 54.63 -11.56
C ASN A 244 -2.82 55.59 -12.66
N LYS A 245 -2.32 55.08 -13.80
CA LYS A 245 -1.97 55.93 -14.96
C LYS A 245 -3.19 56.62 -15.57
N LYS A 246 -4.38 56.02 -15.45
CA LYS A 246 -5.63 56.61 -15.92
C LYS A 246 -6.16 57.73 -15.02
N ASN A 247 -5.71 57.79 -13.76
CA ASN A 247 -6.04 58.86 -12.81
C ASN A 247 -5.15 60.11 -12.91
N PHE A 248 -4.03 60.07 -13.65
CA PHE A 248 -3.12 61.22 -13.82
C PHE A 248 -3.27 61.96 -15.16
N ARG A 249 -4.23 61.57 -16.03
CA ARG A 249 -4.67 62.40 -17.16
C ARG A 249 -5.98 63.07 -16.81
N HIS A 250 -5.92 64.06 -15.92
CA HIS A 250 -6.92 65.11 -15.80
C HIS A 250 -6.23 66.42 -15.47
#